data_AF-A0A661IFQ6-F1
#
_entry.id   AF-A0A661IFQ6-F1
#
_cell.length_a   1.000
_cell.length_b   1.000
_cell.length_c   1.000
_cell.angle_alpha   90.00
_cell.angle_beta   90.00
_cell.angle_gamma   90.00
#
_symmetry.space_group_name_H-M   'P 1'
#
loop_
_entity.id
_entity.type
_entity.pdbx_description
1 polymer ?
#
loop_
_entity_poly.entity_id
_entity_poly.type
_entity_poly.pdbx_seq_one_letter_code
_entity_poly.pdbx_strand_id
1 'polypeptide(L)'
;MIQAFYTGISGLKTYSAGIDVVSDNLANVNTVGFRGYNVEFASIFENSLASANAGIIDSSIGIGIQLQTTSMIQTNGSLILSDKSTDLAVDGDGWFGVQGDANPIYT
;
A
#
# COMPACT_ATOMS: atom_id res chain seq x y z
N MET A 1 1.92 -7.04 -30.55
CA MET A 1 2.27 -8.28 -29.83
C MET A 1 3.19 -8.01 -28.63
N ILE A 2 4.29 -7.26 -28.80
CA ILE A 2 5.24 -6.92 -27.73
C ILE A 2 4.57 -6.18 -26.55
N GLN A 3 3.67 -5.23 -26.85
CA GLN A 3 2.94 -4.46 -25.83
C GLN A 3 2.11 -5.33 -24.88
N ALA A 4 1.37 -6.31 -25.40
CA ALA A 4 0.56 -7.22 -24.58
C ALA A 4 1.42 -8.06 -23.62
N PHE A 5 2.64 -8.43 -24.04
CA PHE A 5 3.58 -9.15 -23.20
C PHE A 5 4.10 -8.26 -22.05
N TYR A 6 4.42 -6.99 -22.34
CA TYR A 6 4.80 -6.01 -21.32
C TYR A 6 3.66 -5.70 -20.34
N THR A 7 2.43 -5.56 -20.83
CA THR A 7 1.23 -5.38 -19.99
C THR A 7 1.06 -6.58 -19.06
N GLY A 8 1.18 -7.82 -19.57
CA GLY A 8 1.13 -9.03 -18.76
C GLY A 8 2.23 -9.11 -17.69
N ILE A 9 3.49 -8.82 -18.05
CA ILE A 9 4.61 -8.77 -17.09
C ILE A 9 4.40 -7.69 -16.03
N SER A 10 3.93 -6.50 -16.43
CA SER A 10 3.65 -5.40 -15.50
C SER A 10 2.55 -5.79 -14.50
N GLY A 11 1.54 -6.54 -14.96
CA GLY A 11 0.51 -7.13 -14.11
C GLY A 11 1.10 -8.06 -13.07
N LEU A 12 1.85 -9.08 -13.51
CA LEU A 12 2.43 -10.08 -12.61
C LEU A 12 3.38 -9.46 -11.58
N LYS A 13 4.25 -8.52 -12.00
CA LYS A 13 5.19 -7.85 -11.10
C LYS A 13 4.46 -7.01 -10.04
N THR A 14 3.44 -6.25 -10.46
CA THR A 14 2.65 -5.41 -9.57
C THR A 14 1.83 -6.24 -8.59
N TYR A 15 1.23 -7.35 -9.04
CA TYR A 15 0.55 -8.29 -8.17
C TYR A 15 1.50 -8.97 -7.17
N SER A 16 2.71 -9.35 -7.58
CA SER A 16 3.73 -9.90 -6.68
C SER A 16 4.03 -8.93 -5.54
N ALA A 17 4.26 -7.65 -5.85
CA ALA A 17 4.49 -6.63 -4.83
C ALA A 17 3.28 -6.46 -3.89
N GLY A 18 2.06 -6.57 -4.42
CA GLY A 18 0.85 -6.57 -3.60
C GLY A 18 0.76 -7.77 -2.65
N ILE A 19 1.15 -8.96 -3.12
CA ILE A 19 1.24 -10.17 -2.29
C ILE A 19 2.28 -9.97 -1.19
N ASP A 20 3.41 -9.34 -1.47
CA ASP A 20 4.45 -9.09 -0.47
C ASP A 20 3.92 -8.24 0.69
N VAL A 21 3.14 -7.18 0.41
CA VAL A 21 2.53 -6.33 1.44
C VAL A 21 1.47 -7.08 2.24
N VAL A 22 0.62 -7.88 1.59
CA VAL A 22 -0.38 -8.72 2.30
C VAL A 22 0.32 -9.77 3.17
N SER A 23 1.44 -10.31 2.69
CA SER A 23 2.25 -11.30 3.42
C SER A 23 2.89 -10.67 4.65
N ASP A 24 3.40 -9.44 4.55
CA ASP A 24 3.92 -8.68 5.68
C ASP A 24 2.84 -8.39 6.74
N ASN A 25 1.65 -7.99 6.29
CA ASN A 25 0.50 -7.81 7.19
C ASN A 25 0.14 -9.10 7.94
N LEU A 26 0.13 -10.23 7.23
CA LEU A 26 -0.19 -11.53 7.82
C LEU A 26 0.88 -11.99 8.82
N ALA A 27 2.16 -11.80 8.47
CA ALA A 27 3.27 -12.17 9.34
C ALA A 27 3.26 -11.39 10.67
N ASN A 28 2.81 -10.14 10.65
CA ASN A 28 2.81 -9.24 11.79
C ASN A 28 1.44 -9.09 12.49
N VAL A 29 0.47 -9.96 12.19
CA VAL A 29 -0.90 -9.87 12.76
C VAL A 29 -0.93 -9.93 14.30
N ASN A 30 0.05 -10.60 14.92
CA ASN A 30 0.16 -10.73 16.38
C ASN A 30 1.20 -9.78 17.00
N THR A 31 1.82 -8.89 16.21
CA THR A 31 2.80 -7.93 16.70
C THR A 31 2.09 -6.75 17.36
N VAL A 32 2.39 -6.49 18.63
CA VAL A 32 1.78 -5.38 19.39
C VAL A 32 2.15 -4.05 18.74
N GLY A 33 1.16 -3.19 18.51
CA GLY A 33 1.35 -1.87 17.89
C GLY A 33 1.55 -1.89 16.37
N PHE A 34 1.51 -3.07 15.72
CA PHE A 34 1.60 -3.15 14.27
C PHE A 34 0.35 -2.56 13.60
N ARG A 35 0.58 -1.70 12.61
CA ARG A 35 -0.48 -1.20 11.72
C ARG A 35 -0.20 -1.73 10.32
N GLY A 36 -1.17 -2.46 9.77
CA GLY A 36 -1.07 -3.00 8.43
C GLY A 36 -1.10 -1.91 7.35
N TYR A 37 -0.73 -2.30 6.13
CA TYR A 37 -0.74 -1.44 4.96
C TYR A 37 -1.76 -1.93 3.93
N ASN A 38 -2.50 -1.00 3.33
CA ASN A 38 -3.31 -1.27 2.15
C ASN A 38 -2.49 -1.02 0.90
N VAL A 39 -2.72 -1.83 -0.13
CA VAL A 39 -2.09 -1.71 -1.44
C VAL A 39 -3.04 -1.03 -2.41
N GLU A 40 -2.60 0.03 -3.07
CA GLU A 40 -3.33 0.68 -4.14
C GLU A 40 -2.65 0.47 -5.48
N PHE A 41 -3.42 0.01 -6.47
CA PHE A 41 -2.97 -0.18 -7.84
C PHE A 41 -3.53 0.92 -8.74
N ALA A 42 -2.74 1.37 -9.71
CA ALA A 42 -3.17 2.30 -10.73
C ALA A 42 -2.79 1.82 -12.13
N SER A 43 -3.58 2.20 -13.13
CA SER A 43 -3.20 1.99 -14.52
C SER A 43 -2.06 2.94 -14.90
N ILE A 44 -1.15 2.44 -15.73
CA ILE A 44 -0.16 3.26 -16.40
C ILE A 44 -0.87 3.91 -17.60
N PHE A 45 -0.69 5.22 -17.76
CA PHE A 45 -1.30 6.11 -18.74
C PHE A 45 -1.67 5.43 -20.07
N GLU A 46 -2.87 5.72 -20.58
CA GLU A 46 -3.34 5.17 -21.85
C GLU A 46 -2.70 5.94 -23.01
N ASN A 47 -2.13 5.24 -24.00
CA ASN A 47 -1.65 5.90 -25.20
C ASN A 47 -2.87 6.19 -26.09
N SER A 48 -3.34 7.44 -26.12
CA SER A 48 -4.40 7.83 -27.04
C SER A 48 -3.83 7.84 -28.46
N LEU A 49 -4.24 6.86 -29.26
CA LEU A 49 -3.82 6.75 -30.66
C LEU A 49 -4.60 7.69 -31.60
N ALA A 50 -5.59 8.42 -31.07
CA ALA A 50 -6.44 9.33 -31.82
C ALA A 50 -5.91 10.77 -31.72
N SER A 51 -5.38 11.29 -32.83
CA SER A 51 -5.35 12.74 -33.07
C SER A 51 -6.78 13.26 -32.92
N ALA A 52 -6.95 14.38 -32.21
CA ALA A 52 -8.23 14.99 -31.80
C ALA A 52 -9.14 15.49 -32.94
N ASN A 53 -9.12 14.85 -34.11
CA ASN A 53 -9.96 15.17 -35.25
C ASN A 53 -10.80 13.95 -35.65
N ALA A 54 -12.11 14.19 -35.66
CA ALA A 54 -13.20 13.29 -36.03
C ALA A 54 -13.60 12.30 -34.92
N GLY A 55 -14.64 12.68 -34.18
CA GLY A 55 -15.31 11.79 -33.25
C GLY A 55 -15.71 10.50 -33.96
N ILE A 56 -15.13 9.39 -33.50
CA ILE A 56 -15.57 7.99 -33.57
C ILE A 56 -14.41 7.20 -32.93
N ILE A 57 -14.67 6.67 -31.73
CA ILE A 57 -13.84 5.74 -30.92
C ILE A 57 -12.54 6.33 -30.34
N ASP A 58 -12.57 6.59 -29.03
CA ASP A 58 -11.36 6.70 -28.21
C ASP A 58 -10.67 5.33 -28.19
N SER A 59 -9.71 5.12 -29.09
CA SER A 59 -8.88 3.91 -29.13
C SER A 59 -7.67 4.12 -28.21
N SER A 60 -7.93 4.39 -26.94
CA SER A 60 -6.92 4.48 -25.91
C SER A 60 -6.50 3.07 -25.49
N ILE A 61 -5.21 2.75 -25.63
CA ILE A 61 -4.67 1.44 -25.27
C ILE A 61 -3.92 1.60 -23.95
N GLY A 62 -4.46 0.98 -22.89
CA GLY A 62 -3.80 0.89 -21.59
C GLY A 62 -2.47 0.14 -21.69
N ILE A 63 -1.41 0.72 -21.11
CA ILE A 63 -0.03 0.22 -21.29
C ILE A 63 0.35 -0.77 -20.18
N GLY A 64 -0.37 -0.79 -19.05
CA GLY A 64 -0.08 -1.69 -17.93
C GLY A 64 -0.69 -1.22 -16.61
N ILE A 65 -0.28 -1.87 -15.53
CA ILE A 65 -0.60 -1.46 -14.16
C ILE A 65 0.70 -1.22 -13.38
N GLN A 66 0.61 -0.38 -12.36
CA GLN A 66 1.69 -0.13 -11.40
C GLN A 66 1.14 -0.06 -9.97
N LEU A 67 2.04 -0.29 -9.01
CA LEU A 67 1.79 -0.02 -7.60
C LEU A 67 1.79 1.50 -7.40
N GLN A 68 0.65 2.08 -7.01
CA GLN A 68 0.52 3.53 -6.82
C GLN A 68 1.08 3.94 -5.46
N THR A 69 0.61 3.30 -4.40
CA THR A 69 1.02 3.62 -3.04
C THR A 69 0.69 2.45 -2.10
N THR A 70 1.34 2.46 -0.94
CA THR A 70 1.02 1.62 0.20
C THR A 70 0.61 2.54 1.35
N SER A 71 -0.68 2.59 1.67
CA SER A 71 -1.20 3.47 2.72
C SER A 71 -1.27 2.72 4.05
N MET A 72 -0.75 3.32 5.12
CA MET A 72 -0.87 2.76 6.47
C MET A 72 -2.32 2.83 6.96
N ILE A 73 -2.80 1.74 7.55
CA ILE A 73 -4.12 1.68 8.18
C ILE A 73 -4.05 2.38 9.54
N GLN A 74 -4.75 3.51 9.68
CA GLN A 74 -4.72 4.31 10.91
C GLN A 74 -5.82 3.94 11.93
N THR A 75 -6.59 2.88 11.69
CA THR A 75 -7.65 2.45 12.61
C THR A 75 -7.07 1.83 13.88
N ASN A 76 -7.63 2.18 15.03
CA ASN A 76 -7.23 1.58 16.30
C ASN A 76 -7.79 0.15 16.41
N GLY A 77 -6.94 -0.76 16.90
CA GLY A 77 -7.30 -2.15 17.15
C GLY A 77 -7.92 -2.36 18.53
N SER A 78 -8.25 -3.61 18.85
CA SER A 78 -8.73 -3.96 20.19
C SER A 78 -7.58 -3.92 21.19
N LEU A 79 -7.79 -3.20 22.30
CA LEU A 79 -6.89 -3.23 23.44
C LEU A 79 -7.13 -4.52 24.24
N ILE A 80 -6.05 -5.13 24.71
CA ILE A 80 -6.07 -6.31 25.58
C ILE A 80 -5.45 -5.89 26.90
N LEU A 81 -6.13 -6.18 28.01
CA LEU A 81 -5.61 -5.88 29.33
C LEU A 81 -4.38 -6.75 29.62
N SER A 82 -3.31 -6.14 30.12
CA SER A 82 -2.14 -6.86 30.63
C SER A 82 -2.10 -6.81 32.17
N ASP A 83 -1.37 -7.74 32.77
CA ASP A 83 -1.19 -7.82 34.23
C ASP A 83 -0.06 -6.91 34.75
N LYS A 84 0.62 -6.16 33.88
CA LYS A 84 1.75 -5.30 34.25
C LYS A 84 1.32 -3.84 34.29
N SER A 85 1.63 -3.17 35.40
CA SER A 85 1.34 -1.73 35.59
C SER A 85 2.14 -0.80 34.68
N THR A 86 3.19 -1.30 34.04
CA THR A 86 4.06 -0.54 33.13
C THR A 86 3.63 -0.63 31.67
N ASP A 87 2.66 -1.48 31.35
CA ASP A 87 2.20 -1.64 29.97
C ASP A 87 1.14 -0.56 29.71
N LEU A 88 1.45 0.33 28.77
CA LEU A 88 0.61 1.44 28.39
C LEU A 88 0.25 1.32 26.91
N ALA A 89 -0.98 1.72 26.58
CA ALA A 89 -1.46 1.81 25.21
C ALA A 89 -2.10 3.18 24.97
N VAL A 90 -1.99 3.68 23.74
CA VAL A 90 -2.67 4.91 23.33
C VAL A 90 -4.05 4.53 22.79
N ASP A 91 -5.09 5.16 23.34
CA ASP A 91 -6.43 5.13 22.75
C ASP A 91 -6.71 6.47 22.05
N GLY A 92 -6.89 6.42 20.74
CA GLY A 92 -7.05 7.58 19.86
C GLY A 92 -5.88 7.78 18.90
N ASP A 93 -5.78 9.00 18.35
CA ASP A 93 -4.71 9.38 17.43
C ASP A 93 -3.50 9.85 18.23
N GLY A 94 -2.40 9.09 18.17
CA GLY A 94 -1.16 9.44 18.86
C GLY A 94 -0.12 8.34 18.78
N TRP A 95 1.13 8.71 19.00
CA TRP A 95 2.29 7.83 19.02
C TRP A 95 3.12 8.12 20.28
N PHE A 96 3.76 7.10 20.82
CA PHE A 96 4.73 7.28 21.90
C PHE A 96 6.04 7.81 21.33
N GLY A 97 6.57 8.89 21.91
CA GLY A 97 7.90 9.40 21.58
C GLY A 97 8.96 8.72 22.45
N VAL A 98 9.94 8.09 21.81
CA VAL A 98 11.11 7.49 22.45
C VAL A 98 12.36 8.27 22.04
N GLN A 99 13.23 8.61 22.99
CA GLN A 99 14.50 9.26 22.68
C GLN A 99 15.45 8.24 22.02
N GLY A 100 15.69 8.37 20.72
CA GLY A 100 16.75 7.64 20.02
C GLY A 100 18.12 8.31 20.19
N ASP A 101 19.16 7.68 19.66
CA ASP A 101 20.56 8.14 19.79
C ASP A 101 20.80 9.56 19.27
N ALA A 102 20.06 9.99 18.24
CA ALA A 102 20.18 11.34 17.66
C ALA A 102 18.84 12.07 17.52
N ASN A 103 17.74 11.34 17.26
CA ASN A 103 16.42 11.91 17.02
C ASN A 103 15.34 11.13 17.79
N PRO A 104 14.23 11.76 18.17
CA PRO A 104 13.09 11.06 18.72
C PRO A 104 12.50 10.09 17.67
N ILE A 105 12.20 8.88 18.10
CA ILE A 105 11.54 7.83 17.33
C ILE A 105 10.09 7.74 17.83
N TYR A 106 9.15 7.54 16.93
CA TYR A 106 7.73 7.39 17.27
C TYR A 106 7.31 5.93 17.09
N THR A 107 6.59 5.40 18.09
CA THR A 107 6.05 4.02 18.10
C THR A 107 4.60 3.96 18.53
#